data_AF-A0A2N5EH40-F1
#
_entry.id   AF-A0A2N5EH40-F1
#
_cell.length_a   1.000
_cell.length_b   1.000
_cell.length_c   1.000
_cell.angle_alpha   90.00
_cell.angle_beta   90.00
_cell.angle_gamma   90.00
#
_symmetry.space_group_name_H-M   'P 1'
#
loop_
_entity.id
_entity.type
_entity.pdbx_description
1 polymer ?
#
loop_
_entity_poly.entity_id
_entity_poly.type
_entity_poly.pdbx_seq_one_letter_code
_entity_poly.pdbx_strand_id
1 'polypeptide(L)' 'YFLKWNGVYKEMPDTDQGSDLRCFSDMPSPKNCIDKEGIMLSIARFGGGKIKIETRHGNTYLQLSERSELKRIK' A
#
# COMPACT_ATOMS: atom_id res chain seq x y z
N TYR A 1 -8.73 0.54 12.63
CA TYR A 1 -8.13 -0.52 11.82
C TYR A 1 -6.96 -1.10 12.57
N PHE A 2 -7.05 -2.34 13.02
CA PHE A 2 -5.94 -3.01 13.70
C PHE A 2 -4.97 -3.57 12.66
N LEU A 3 -3.66 -3.36 12.88
CA LEU A 3 -2.63 -4.12 12.18
C LEU A 3 -2.75 -5.54 12.71
N LYS A 4 -3.13 -6.50 11.85
CA LYS A 4 -3.25 -7.90 12.25
C LYS A 4 -1.92 -8.58 11.96
N TRP A 5 -1.21 -8.98 13.01
CA TRP A 5 -0.05 -9.84 12.85
C TRP A 5 -0.53 -11.23 12.42
N ASN A 6 0.07 -11.76 11.35
CA ASN A 6 -0.28 -13.06 10.77
C ASN A 6 0.60 -14.21 11.28
N GLY A 7 1.44 -13.97 12.29
CA GLY A 7 2.32 -14.99 12.86
C GLY A 7 3.72 -15.07 12.24
N VAL A 8 4.00 -14.33 11.18
CA VAL A 8 5.22 -14.53 10.37
C VAL A 8 6.01 -13.24 10.19
N TYR A 9 7.30 -13.30 10.52
CA TYR A 9 8.27 -12.25 10.20
C TYR A 9 8.83 -12.43 8.79
N LYS A 10 9.07 -11.32 8.10
CA LYS A 10 9.58 -11.27 6.73
C LYS A 10 10.94 -10.59 6.66
N GLU A 11 11.71 -10.99 5.65
CA GLU A 11 12.97 -10.37 5.27
C GLU A 11 12.73 -8.99 4.65
N MET A 12 13.59 -8.02 4.96
CA MET A 12 13.56 -6.69 4.35
C MET A 12 13.93 -6.80 2.86
N PRO A 13 13.09 -6.30 1.92
CA PRO A 13 13.45 -6.29 0.52
C PRO A 13 14.52 -5.24 0.23
N ASP A 14 15.46 -5.55 -0.66
CA ASP A 14 16.55 -4.64 -1.10
C ASP A 14 16.07 -3.47 -1.97
N THR A 15 14.75 -3.38 -2.22
CA THR A 15 14.12 -2.37 -3.08
C THR A 15 13.16 -1.49 -2.28
N ASP A 16 13.13 -0.19 -2.56
CA ASP A 16 12.38 0.88 -1.86
C ASP A 16 10.84 0.76 -1.91
N GLN A 17 10.28 -0.40 -2.28
CA GLN A 17 8.85 -0.70 -2.10
C GLN A 17 8.49 -0.96 -0.62
N GLY A 18 9.20 -0.32 0.32
CA GLY A 18 9.12 -0.46 1.78
C GLY A 18 7.85 0.10 2.44
N SER A 19 6.77 0.27 1.69
CA SER A 19 5.50 0.75 2.22
C SER A 19 4.82 -0.31 3.07
N ASP A 20 4.93 -1.59 2.69
CA ASP A 20 3.97 -2.60 3.15
C ASP A 20 4.38 -3.39 4.39
N LEU A 21 5.59 -3.13 4.88
CA LEU A 21 6.12 -3.75 6.09
C LEU A 21 6.19 -2.77 7.26
N ARG A 22 5.97 -3.28 8.47
CA ARG A 22 6.32 -2.58 9.73
C ARG A 22 7.52 -3.28 10.34
N CYS A 23 8.63 -2.55 10.48
CA CYS A 23 9.88 -3.09 11.03
C CYS A 23 10.11 -2.64 12.48
N PHE A 24 10.84 -3.46 13.22
CA PHE A 24 11.19 -3.26 14.63
C PHE A 24 12.71 -3.16 14.74
N SER A 25 13.21 -2.03 15.24
CA SER A 25 14.65 -1.70 15.29
C SER A 25 15.40 -2.42 16.40
N ASP A 26 14.67 -2.92 17.39
CA ASP A 26 15.16 -3.69 18.53
C ASP A 26 15.33 -5.19 18.22
N MET A 27 14.96 -5.64 17.02
CA MET A 27 15.17 -7.02 16.55
C MET A 27 16.29 -7.15 15.52
N PRO A 28 17.06 -8.25 15.55
CA PRO A 28 18.13 -8.50 14.58
C PRO A 28 17.59 -8.77 13.17
N SER A 29 18.30 -8.26 12.16
CA SER A 29 18.06 -8.56 10.75
C SER A 29 18.43 -10.02 10.42
N PRO A 30 17.88 -10.64 9.34
CA PRO A 30 17.04 -10.03 8.30
C PRO A 30 15.53 -10.06 8.56
N LYS A 31 15.03 -10.81 9.56
CA LYS A 31 13.58 -11.06 9.78
C LYS A 31 12.96 -10.19 10.88
N ASN A 32 13.10 -8.86 10.79
CA ASN A 32 12.63 -7.92 11.81
C ASN A 32 11.36 -7.13 11.41
N CYS A 33 10.69 -7.55 10.35
CA CYS A 33 9.52 -6.85 9.81
C CYS A 33 8.29 -7.76 9.69
N ILE A 34 7.10 -7.17 9.83
CA ILE A 34 5.81 -7.85 9.63
C ILE A 34 5.03 -7.21 8.48
N ASP A 35 4.18 -8.00 7.83
CA ASP A 35 3.25 -7.53 6.79
C ASP A 35 2.09 -6.74 7.40
N LYS A 36 1.76 -5.60 6.80
CA LYS A 36 0.58 -4.80 7.15
C LYS A 36 -0.64 -5.37 6.41
N GLU A 37 -1.25 -6.44 6.92
CA GLU A 37 -2.44 -7.01 6.28
C GLU A 37 -3.65 -6.04 6.23
N GLY A 38 -4.21 -5.88 5.02
CA GLY A 38 -5.42 -5.12 4.70
C GLY A 38 -5.16 -3.97 3.73
N ILE A 39 -5.76 -4.06 2.52
CA ILE A 39 -5.49 -3.26 1.30
C ILE A 39 -4.69 -1.98 1.58
N MET A 40 -3.38 -2.07 1.31
CA MET A 40 -2.54 -0.90 1.16
C MET A 40 -2.87 -0.19 -0.14
N LEU A 41 -2.57 1.11 -0.17
CA LEU A 41 -2.89 2.02 -1.28
C LEU A 41 -2.52 1.40 -2.64
N SER A 42 -3.51 1.02 -3.44
CA SER A 42 -3.30 0.51 -4.81
C SER A 42 -3.47 1.66 -5.80
N ILE A 43 -2.52 1.83 -6.72
CA ILE A 43 -2.54 2.89 -7.74
C ILE A 43 -2.36 2.25 -9.12
N ALA A 44 -3.35 2.39 -10.00
CA ALA A 44 -3.28 1.96 -11.40
C ALA A 44 -3.31 3.18 -12.34
N ARG A 45 -2.38 3.23 -13.31
CA ARG A 45 -2.29 4.27 -14.34
C ARG A 45 -2.67 3.70 -15.72
N PHE A 46 -3.49 4.42 -16.47
CA PHE A 46 -3.93 4.05 -17.82
C PHE A 46 -3.52 5.13 -18.84
N GLY A 47 -3.60 4.79 -20.13
CA GLY A 47 -3.40 5.75 -21.22
C GLY A 47 -4.30 6.98 -21.09
N GLY A 48 -3.79 8.14 -21.50
CA GLY A 48 -4.49 9.43 -21.38
C GLY A 48 -4.45 10.06 -19.97
N GLY A 49 -3.55 9.59 -19.09
CA GLY A 49 -3.34 10.19 -17.76
C GLY A 49 -4.43 9.84 -16.74
N LYS A 50 -5.18 8.77 -17.00
CA LYS A 50 -6.21 8.27 -16.08
C LYS A 50 -5.57 7.50 -14.94
N ILE A 51 -6.01 7.75 -13.70
CA ILE A 51 -5.48 7.11 -12.49
C ILE A 51 -6.65 6.55 -11.65
N LYS A 52 -6.52 5.31 -11.19
CA LYS A 52 -7.41 4.70 -10.20
C LYS A 52 -6.64 4.45 -8.91
N ILE A 53 -7.19 4.86 -7.78
CA ILE A 53 -6.61 4.66 -6.45
C ILE A 53 -7.60 3.88 -5.60
N GLU A 54 -7.19 2.76 -5.01
CA GLU A 54 -8.00 1.95 -4.10
C GLU A 54 -7.37 1.95 -2.72
N THR A 55 -8.18 2.23 -1.69
CA THR A 55 -7.71 2.28 -0.30
C THR A 55 -8.32 1.15 0.53
N ARG A 56 -7.76 0.96 1.72
CA ARG A 56 -8.15 -0.07 2.71
C ARG A 56 -9.65 -0.18 3.01
N HIS A 57 -10.41 0.88 2.78
CA HIS A 57 -11.80 0.98 3.23
C HIS A 57 -12.81 0.75 2.10
N GLY A 58 -12.33 0.23 0.97
CA GLY A 58 -13.13 0.14 -0.25
C GLY A 58 -13.29 1.49 -0.93
N ASN A 59 -12.65 2.55 -0.41
CA ASN A 59 -12.71 3.85 -1.07
C ASN A 59 -11.95 3.75 -2.37
N THR A 60 -12.65 4.06 -3.45
CA THR A 60 -12.04 4.09 -4.78
C THR A 60 -12.07 5.51 -5.28
N TYR A 61 -10.92 6.01 -5.72
CA TYR A 61 -10.78 7.30 -6.34
C TYR A 61 -10.41 7.13 -7.80
N LEU A 62 -10.95 8.00 -8.65
CA LEU A 62 -10.75 7.97 -10.08
C LEU A 62 -10.45 9.38 -10.58
N GLN A 63 -9.36 9.50 -11.32
CA GLN A 63 -9.00 10.66 -12.11
C GLN A 63 -9.08 10.24 -13.58
N LEU A 64 -9.81 10.97 -14.41
CA LEU A 64 -10.09 10.58 -15.80
C LEU A 64 -9.01 11.03 -16.80
N SER A 65 -8.24 12.06 -16.46
CA SER A 65 -7.11 12.62 -17.20
C SER A 65 -6.24 13.48 -16.27
N GLU A 66 -5.02 13.84 -16.69
CA GLU A 66 -4.06 14.59 -15.86
C GLU A 66 -4.60 15.91 -15.30
N ARG A 67 -5.51 16.58 -16.03
CA ARG A 67 -6.12 17.86 -15.64
C ARG A 67 -7.46 17.72 -14.93
N SER A 68 -8.03 16.51 -14.91
CA SER A 68 -9.31 16.28 -14.23
C SER A 68 -9.10 16.12 -12.73
N GLU A 69 -10.12 16.48 -11.96
CA GLU A 69 -10.12 16.27 -10.52
C GLU A 69 -10.16 14.77 -10.17
N LEU A 70 -9.50 14.43 -9.06
CA LEU A 70 -9.63 13.11 -8.45
C LEU A 70 -10.98 13.03 -7.71
N LYS A 71 -11.86 12.12 -8.14
CA LYS A 71 -13.19 11.94 -7.54
C LYS A 71 -13.31 10.60 -6.84
N ARG A 72 -13.95 10.58 -5.67
CA ARG A 72 -14.33 9.34 -4.99
C ARG A 72 -15.55 8.73 -5.66
N ILE A 73 -15.49 7.44 -5.99
CA ILE A 73 -16.56 6.71 -6.70
C ILE A 73 -17.18 5.58 -5.86
N LYS A 74 -16.54 5.19 -4.75
CA LYS A 74 -17.03 4.24 -3.76
C LYS A 74 -16.32 4.51 -2.43
#